data_AF-A0A7J2SG44-F1
#
_entry.id   AF-A0A7J2SG44-F1
#
_cell.length_a   1.000
_cell.length_b   1.000
_cell.length_c   1.000
_cell.angle_alpha   90.00
_cell.angle_beta   90.00
_cell.angle_gamma   90.00
#
_symmetry.space_group_name_H-M   'P 1'
#
loop_
_entity.id
_entity.type
_entity.pdbx_description
1 polymer ?
#
loop_
_entity_poly.entity_id
_entity_poly.type
_entity_poly.pdbx_seq_one_letter_code
_entity_poly.pdbx_strand_id
1 'polypeptide(L)'
;MATVEEMENEIKNAIEGRYGKGAVKDIFHEELVDASRNATGIHHWVVKYVDDNNILHVDHDFYAEDDGSGNLYWRNVNPLRKFELPDQTQTFGDKIRQKINDMVQNGQALYAEIISINEELERARIFLKTDSEEGTYIVWLDEQGNLQKVKTSF
;
A
#
# COMPACT_ATOMS: atom_id res chain seq x y z
N MET A 1 -16.29 28.27 2.53
CA MET A 1 -16.08 27.66 3.84
C MET A 1 -17.01 26.47 3.85
N ALA A 2 -16.45 25.26 3.89
CA ALA A 2 -17.26 24.03 3.95
C ALA A 2 -17.08 23.43 5.34
N THR A 3 -18.15 23.43 6.12
CA THR A 3 -18.29 22.78 7.43
C THR A 3 -18.59 21.30 7.24
N VAL A 4 -18.46 20.50 8.30
CA VAL A 4 -18.85 19.08 8.29
C VAL A 4 -20.27 18.90 7.77
N GLU A 5 -21.22 19.71 8.26
CA GLU A 5 -22.63 19.66 7.85
C GLU A 5 -22.81 19.99 6.35
N GLU A 6 -22.05 20.95 5.82
CA GLU A 6 -22.07 21.26 4.39
C GLU A 6 -21.50 20.12 3.54
N MET A 7 -20.44 19.45 4.01
CA MET A 7 -19.85 18.29 3.36
C MET A 7 -20.80 17.09 3.36
N GLU A 8 -21.48 16.80 4.48
CA GLU A 8 -22.50 15.75 4.57
C GLU A 8 -23.68 16.01 3.63
N ASN A 9 -24.13 17.26 3.56
CA ASN A 9 -25.17 17.67 2.62
C ASN A 9 -24.72 17.52 1.17
N GLU A 10 -23.47 17.85 0.84
CA GLU A 10 -22.92 17.65 -0.50
C GLU A 10 -22.89 16.16 -0.90
N ILE A 11 -22.38 15.29 -0.02
CA ILE A 11 -22.38 13.83 -0.19
C ILE A 11 -23.80 13.34 -0.44
N LYS A 12 -24.74 13.72 0.43
CA LYS A 12 -26.14 13.30 0.34
C LYS A 12 -26.76 13.73 -0.98
N ASN A 13 -26.61 15.01 -1.34
CA ASN A 13 -27.18 15.56 -2.56
C ASN A 13 -26.59 14.91 -3.82
N ALA A 14 -25.29 14.59 -3.82
CA ALA A 14 -24.65 13.92 -4.94
C ALA A 14 -25.21 12.50 -5.15
N ILE A 15 -25.33 11.71 -4.08
CA ILE A 15 -25.82 10.32 -4.14
C ILE A 15 -27.32 10.30 -4.48
N GLU A 16 -28.13 11.12 -3.81
CA GLU A 16 -29.57 11.19 -4.09
C GLU A 16 -29.86 11.79 -5.48
N GLY A 17 -29.01 12.70 -5.96
CA GLY A 17 -29.08 13.21 -7.33
C GLY A 17 -28.82 12.14 -8.39
N ARG A 18 -27.99 11.13 -8.09
CA ARG A 18 -27.66 10.03 -9.01
C ARG A 18 -28.62 8.84 -8.92
N TYR A 19 -29.00 8.44 -7.71
CA TYR A 19 -29.75 7.19 -7.48
C TYR A 19 -31.19 7.43 -7.00
N GLY A 20 -31.59 8.68 -6.78
CA GLY A 20 -32.93 9.08 -6.36
C GLY A 20 -33.03 9.48 -4.89
N LYS A 21 -34.05 10.27 -4.58
CA LYS A 21 -34.32 10.75 -3.22
C LYS A 21 -34.51 9.59 -2.25
N GLY A 22 -33.81 9.61 -1.10
CA GLY A 22 -33.83 8.54 -0.11
C GLY A 22 -32.92 7.35 -0.44
N ALA A 23 -32.05 7.47 -1.45
CA ALA A 23 -31.01 6.48 -1.74
C ALA A 23 -30.03 6.35 -0.56
N VAL A 24 -29.64 7.46 0.08
CA VAL A 24 -28.79 7.47 1.27
C VAL A 24 -29.56 6.92 2.47
N LYS A 25 -28.97 5.94 3.15
CA LYS A 25 -29.55 5.29 4.33
C LYS A 25 -28.90 5.77 5.62
N ASP A 26 -27.60 6.00 5.59
CA ASP A 26 -26.80 6.34 6.75
C ASP A 26 -25.52 7.06 6.31
N ILE A 27 -25.08 8.03 7.09
CA ILE A 27 -23.79 8.68 6.95
C ILE A 27 -23.17 8.68 8.34
N PHE A 28 -22.07 7.95 8.49
CA PHE A 28 -21.24 8.00 9.68
C PHE A 28 -20.07 8.95 9.42
N HIS A 29 -19.75 9.78 10.40
CA HIS A 29 -18.66 10.76 10.35
C HIS A 29 -17.74 10.59 11.55
N GLU A 30 -16.44 10.61 11.29
CA GLU A 30 -15.43 10.76 12.34
C GLU A 30 -14.24 11.60 11.86
N GLU A 31 -13.52 12.18 12.83
CA GLU A 31 -12.18 12.69 12.58
C GLU A 31 -11.17 11.58 12.89
N LEU A 32 -10.25 11.32 11.96
CA LEU A 32 -9.19 10.34 12.15
C LEU A 32 -8.20 10.82 13.20
N VAL A 33 -7.65 9.86 13.93
CA VAL A 33 -6.63 10.09 14.96
C VAL A 33 -5.36 9.31 14.64
N ASP A 34 -4.21 9.87 15.02
CA ASP A 34 -2.92 9.19 14.91
C ASP A 34 -2.75 8.05 15.94
N ALA A 35 -1.62 7.33 15.87
CA ALA A 35 -1.29 6.25 16.82
C ALA A 35 -1.23 6.70 18.29
N SER A 36 -1.07 8.00 18.54
CA SER A 36 -1.06 8.62 19.87
C SER A 36 -2.41 9.24 20.26
N ARG A 37 -3.46 9.02 19.45
CA ARG A 37 -4.81 9.57 19.62
C ARG A 37 -4.93 11.10 19.47
N ASN A 38 -3.99 11.72 18.76
CA ASN A 38 -4.13 13.12 18.39
C ASN A 38 -4.97 13.26 17.12
N ALA A 39 -5.82 14.27 17.09
CA ALA A 39 -6.59 14.68 15.92
C ALA A 39 -5.66 14.95 14.73
N THR A 40 -5.94 14.35 13.57
CA THR A 40 -5.12 14.55 12.37
C THR A 40 -5.62 15.68 11.48
N GLY A 41 -6.78 16.28 11.77
CA GLY A 41 -7.46 17.21 10.86
C GLY A 41 -8.00 16.54 9.59
N ILE A 42 -8.10 15.21 9.57
CA ILE A 42 -8.63 14.46 8.44
C ILE A 42 -9.97 13.88 8.85
N HIS A 43 -11.01 14.23 8.10
CA HIS A 43 -12.36 13.77 8.33
C HIS A 43 -12.70 12.65 7.36
N HIS A 44 -13.37 11.62 7.87
CA HIS A 44 -13.79 10.44 7.15
C HIS A 44 -15.31 10.30 7.28
N TRP A 45 -15.97 10.13 6.13
CA TRP A 45 -17.38 9.76 6.08
C TRP A 45 -17.52 8.38 5.47
N VAL A 46 -18.31 7.55 6.13
CA VAL A 46 -18.72 6.23 5.64
C VAL A 46 -20.21 6.30 5.30
N VAL A 47 -20.52 6.12 4.03
CA VAL A 47 -21.90 6.27 3.53
C VAL A 47 -22.49 4.92 3.18
N LYS A 48 -23.71 4.68 3.63
CA LYS A 48 -24.54 3.55 3.19
C LYS A 48 -25.64 4.07 2.27
N TYR A 49 -25.76 3.51 1.08
CA TYR A 49 -26.80 3.91 0.13
C TYR A 49 -27.26 2.74 -0.74
N VAL A 50 -28.44 2.89 -1.35
CA VAL A 50 -29.00 1.93 -2.32
C VAL A 50 -28.88 2.52 -3.71
N ASP A 51 -28.37 1.73 -4.67
CA ASP A 51 -28.24 2.16 -6.06
C ASP A 51 -29.51 1.91 -6.91
N ASP A 52 -29.43 2.22 -8.21
CA ASP A 52 -30.53 2.06 -9.17
C ASP A 52 -30.89 0.58 -9.45
N ASN A 53 -30.05 -0.37 -9.04
CA ASN A 53 -30.29 -1.81 -9.13
C ASN A 53 -30.80 -2.41 -7.81
N ASN A 54 -31.15 -1.57 -6.83
CA ASN A 54 -31.52 -1.97 -5.47
C ASN A 54 -30.42 -2.73 -4.71
N ILE A 55 -29.15 -2.49 -5.04
CA ILE A 55 -28.01 -3.03 -4.30
C ILE A 55 -27.69 -2.07 -3.16
N LEU A 56 -27.62 -2.61 -1.93
CA LEU A 56 -27.13 -1.86 -0.77
C LEU A 56 -25.60 -1.83 -0.80
N HIS A 57 -25.05 -0.64 -0.95
CA HIS A 57 -23.63 -0.37 -0.77
C HIS A 57 -23.40 0.00 0.69
N VAL A 58 -22.53 -0.76 1.34
CA VAL A 58 -21.98 -0.45 2.65
C VAL A 58 -20.52 -0.05 2.45
N ASP A 59 -20.06 0.93 3.22
CA ASP A 59 -18.66 1.37 3.25
C ASP A 59 -18.17 2.18 2.04
N HIS A 60 -19.00 3.12 1.55
CA HIS A 60 -18.51 4.10 0.57
C HIS A 60 -17.81 5.26 1.28
N ASP A 61 -16.50 5.33 1.11
CA ASP A 61 -15.63 6.25 1.84
C ASP A 61 -15.45 7.61 1.14
N PHE A 62 -15.62 8.69 1.90
CA PHE A 62 -15.24 10.05 1.53
C PHE A 62 -14.27 10.63 2.55
N TYR A 63 -13.32 11.44 2.08
CA TYR A 63 -12.31 12.05 2.93
C TYR A 63 -12.18 13.54 2.67
N ALA A 64 -11.93 14.32 3.74
CA ALA A 64 -11.58 15.73 3.66
C ALA A 64 -10.48 16.08 4.65
N GLU A 65 -9.78 17.18 4.40
CA GLU A 65 -8.68 17.68 5.23
C GLU A 65 -8.92 19.13 5.64
N ASP A 66 -8.65 19.45 6.90
CA ASP A 66 -8.67 20.79 7.46
C ASP A 66 -7.40 21.57 7.07
N ASP A 67 -7.54 22.81 6.62
CA ASP A 67 -6.41 23.71 6.30
C ASP A 67 -5.75 24.38 7.52
N GLY A 68 -6.13 23.98 8.74
CA GLY A 68 -5.68 24.58 9.99
C GLY A 68 -6.38 25.91 10.30
N SER A 69 -7.25 26.40 9.42
CA SER A 69 -8.11 27.57 9.63
C SER A 69 -9.59 27.18 9.79
N GLY A 70 -9.89 25.87 9.85
CA GLY A 70 -11.24 25.35 10.03
C GLY A 70 -12.03 25.18 8.72
N ASN A 71 -11.37 25.25 7.55
CA ASN A 71 -12.02 24.91 6.28
C ASN A 71 -11.66 23.49 5.85
N LEU A 72 -12.66 22.75 5.37
CA LEU A 72 -12.48 21.41 4.84
C LEU A 72 -12.35 21.41 3.32
N TYR A 73 -11.45 20.58 2.80
CA TYR A 73 -11.26 20.36 1.37
C TYR A 73 -11.31 18.87 1.05
N TRP A 74 -12.02 18.52 -0.02
CA TRP A 74 -12.12 17.13 -0.49
C TRP A 74 -10.74 16.54 -0.79
N ARG A 75 -10.51 15.34 -0.26
CA ARG A 75 -9.28 14.58 -0.46
C ARG A 75 -9.57 13.40 -1.37
N ASN A 76 -9.01 13.44 -2.58
CA ASN A 76 -9.20 12.41 -3.61
C ASN A 76 -8.43 11.11 -3.37
N VAL A 77 -7.80 10.94 -2.20
CA VAL A 77 -6.96 9.78 -1.88
C VAL A 77 -7.28 9.32 -0.46
N ASN A 78 -7.55 8.03 -0.31
CA ASN A 78 -7.74 7.42 1.01
C ASN A 78 -6.50 7.70 1.88
N PRO A 79 -6.64 8.44 2.99
CA PRO A 79 -5.56 8.85 3.86
C PRO A 79 -4.93 7.68 4.61
N LEU A 80 -5.64 6.54 4.76
CA LEU A 80 -5.09 5.30 5.32
C LEU A 80 -4.04 4.64 4.41
N ARG A 81 -3.89 5.08 3.14
CA ARG A 81 -2.69 4.71 2.34
C ARG A 81 -1.41 5.41 2.81
N LYS A 82 -1.53 6.51 3.59
CA LYS A 82 -0.40 7.23 4.20
C LYS A 82 -0.16 6.84 5.67
N PHE A 83 -1.15 6.26 6.34
CA PHE A 83 -0.99 5.74 7.71
C PHE A 83 -0.65 4.25 7.65
N GLU A 84 0.65 3.98 7.49
CA GLU A 84 1.34 2.72 7.81
C GLU A 84 0.59 1.41 7.49
N LEU A 85 0.85 0.85 6.30
CA LEU A 85 0.98 -0.61 6.26
C LEU A 85 2.09 -0.98 7.26
N PRO A 86 1.90 -1.97 8.14
CA PRO A 86 3.00 -2.46 8.98
C PRO A 86 4.18 -2.69 8.04
N ASP A 87 5.39 -2.24 8.44
CA ASP A 87 6.65 -2.42 7.70
C ASP A 87 6.48 -3.57 6.73
N GLN A 88 6.35 -3.29 5.43
CA GLN A 88 6.25 -4.34 4.43
C GLN A 88 7.47 -5.19 4.72
N THR A 89 7.25 -6.33 5.36
CA THR A 89 8.33 -7.16 5.85
C THR A 89 8.88 -7.66 4.55
N GLN A 90 10.00 -7.06 4.10
CA GLN A 90 10.50 -7.30 2.76
C GLN A 90 10.51 -8.80 2.56
N THR A 91 9.81 -9.27 1.53
CA THR A 91 9.75 -10.70 1.25
C THR A 91 11.17 -11.20 1.03
N PHE A 92 11.42 -12.48 1.23
CA PHE A 92 12.75 -13.01 0.94
C PHE A 92 13.14 -12.71 -0.51
N GLY A 93 12.17 -12.79 -1.44
CA GLY A 93 12.35 -12.37 -2.83
C GLY A 93 12.77 -10.91 -3.00
N ASP A 94 12.17 -9.98 -2.27
CA ASP A 94 12.55 -8.55 -2.32
C ASP A 94 13.97 -8.33 -1.81
N LYS A 95 14.34 -8.98 -0.70
CA LYS A 95 15.68 -8.87 -0.12
C LYS A 95 16.75 -9.42 -1.07
N ILE A 96 16.50 -10.56 -1.71
CA ILE A 96 17.43 -11.15 -2.69
C ILE A 96 17.56 -10.27 -3.93
N ARG A 97 16.45 -9.76 -4.47
CA ARG A 97 16.47 -8.83 -5.61
C ARG A 97 17.31 -7.60 -5.30
N GLN A 98 17.13 -7.01 -4.13
CA GLN A 98 17.92 -5.86 -3.70
C GLN A 98 19.41 -6.19 -3.64
N LYS A 99 19.80 -7.29 -2.98
CA LYS A 99 21.21 -7.70 -2.90
C LYS A 99 21.85 -7.94 -4.27
N ILE A 100 21.12 -8.57 -5.19
CA ILE A 100 21.62 -8.83 -6.54
C ILE A 100 21.80 -7.53 -7.32
N ASN A 101 20.83 -6.61 -7.24
CA ASN A 101 20.93 -5.30 -7.88
C ASN A 101 22.12 -4.51 -7.32
N ASP A 102 22.33 -4.53 -6.00
CA ASP A 102 23.47 -3.87 -5.35
C ASP A 102 24.80 -4.48 -5.84
N MET A 103 24.88 -5.81 -5.98
CA MET A 103 26.08 -6.47 -6.52
C MET A 103 26.40 -6.02 -7.95
N VAL A 104 25.38 -5.89 -8.82
CA VAL A 104 25.55 -5.44 -10.20
C VAL A 104 25.94 -3.96 -10.26
N GLN A 105 25.24 -3.10 -9.50
CA GLN A 105 25.53 -1.66 -9.48
C GLN A 105 26.91 -1.34 -8.92
N ASN A 106 27.38 -2.10 -7.92
CA ASN A 106 28.70 -1.93 -7.32
C ASN A 106 29.82 -2.64 -8.11
N GLY A 107 29.51 -3.26 -9.26
CA GLY A 107 30.49 -3.94 -10.11
C GLY A 107 31.03 -5.26 -9.55
N GLN A 108 30.41 -5.81 -8.50
CA GLN A 108 30.76 -7.13 -7.95
C GLN A 108 30.26 -8.27 -8.86
N ALA A 109 29.23 -8.00 -9.67
CA ALA A 109 28.71 -8.88 -10.70
C ALA A 109 28.56 -8.09 -12.00
N LEU A 110 28.91 -8.71 -13.13
CA LEU A 110 28.66 -8.16 -14.45
C LEU A 110 27.20 -8.35 -14.86
N TYR A 111 26.61 -9.48 -14.45
CA TYR A 111 25.23 -9.82 -14.70
C TYR A 111 24.72 -10.82 -13.66
N ALA A 112 23.45 -10.70 -13.30
CA ALA A 112 22.79 -11.65 -12.42
C ALA A 112 21.29 -11.71 -12.74
N GLU A 113 20.72 -12.91 -12.67
CA GLU A 113 19.32 -13.16 -12.95
C GLU A 113 18.76 -14.14 -11.93
N ILE A 114 17.56 -13.87 -11.43
CA ILE A 114 16.86 -14.81 -10.55
C ILE A 114 16.04 -15.77 -11.41
N ILE A 115 16.35 -17.06 -11.34
CA ILE A 115 15.68 -18.13 -12.08
C ILE A 115 14.41 -18.56 -11.32
N SER A 116 14.50 -18.72 -10.01
CA SER A 116 13.36 -19.14 -9.17
C SER A 116 13.56 -18.74 -7.71
N ILE A 117 12.45 -18.51 -7.00
CA ILE A 117 12.44 -18.17 -5.57
C ILE A 117 11.53 -19.16 -4.85
N ASN A 118 11.97 -19.67 -3.70
CA ASN A 118 11.14 -20.36 -2.74
C ASN A 118 11.10 -19.51 -1.46
N GLU A 119 9.96 -18.85 -1.24
CA GLU A 119 9.74 -17.98 -0.09
C GLU A 119 9.72 -18.76 1.23
N GLU A 120 9.12 -19.96 1.25
CA GLU A 120 8.98 -20.77 2.47
C GLU A 120 10.33 -21.28 3.00
N LEU A 121 11.25 -21.64 2.09
CA LEU A 121 12.58 -22.13 2.47
C LEU A 121 13.63 -21.01 2.53
N GLU A 122 13.26 -19.78 2.18
CA GLU A 122 14.19 -18.66 2.03
C GLU A 122 15.41 -19.05 1.17
N ARG A 123 15.13 -19.63 -0.01
CA ARG A 123 16.14 -20.04 -0.99
C ARG A 123 15.77 -19.54 -2.37
N ALA A 124 16.75 -19.00 -3.09
CA ALA A 124 16.59 -18.64 -4.50
C ALA A 124 17.62 -19.36 -5.37
N ARG A 125 17.25 -19.67 -6.60
CA ARG A 125 18.17 -20.09 -7.65
C ARG A 125 18.46 -18.90 -8.53
N ILE A 126 19.74 -18.59 -8.70
CA ILE A 126 20.18 -17.44 -9.49
C ILE A 126 21.24 -17.87 -10.50
N PHE A 127 21.27 -17.21 -11.64
CA PHE A 127 22.44 -17.16 -12.50
C PHE A 127 23.29 -15.95 -12.11
N LEU A 128 24.60 -16.13 -12.01
CA LEU A 128 25.54 -15.07 -11.67
C LEU A 128 26.74 -15.13 -12.62
N LYS A 129 27.11 -13.97 -13.15
CA LYS A 129 28.31 -13.74 -13.96
C LYS A 129 29.14 -12.62 -13.34
N THR A 130 30.37 -12.91 -13.00
CA THR A 130 31.39 -11.94 -12.58
C THR A 130 32.54 -11.93 -13.59
N ASP A 131 33.61 -11.19 -13.33
CA ASP A 131 34.83 -11.22 -14.14
C ASP A 131 35.56 -12.58 -14.11
N SER A 132 35.39 -13.36 -13.03
CA SER A 132 36.16 -14.58 -12.78
C SER A 132 35.32 -15.86 -12.77
N GLU A 133 34.01 -15.76 -12.61
CA GLU A 133 33.12 -16.92 -12.53
C GLU A 133 31.79 -16.70 -13.26
N GLU A 134 31.26 -17.77 -13.83
CA GLU A 134 29.86 -17.85 -14.25
C GLU A 134 29.23 -19.18 -13.84
N GLY A 135 27.92 -19.15 -13.58
CA GLY A 135 27.14 -20.34 -13.32
C GLY A 135 25.84 -20.08 -12.59
N THR A 136 25.15 -21.18 -12.28
CA THR A 136 23.94 -21.18 -11.46
C THR A 136 24.29 -21.49 -10.01
N TYR A 137 23.65 -20.78 -9.09
CA TYR A 137 23.87 -20.88 -7.65
C TYR A 137 22.53 -20.99 -6.93
N ILE A 138 22.51 -21.72 -5.81
CA ILE A 138 21.47 -21.56 -4.79
C ILE A 138 21.97 -20.54 -3.77
N VAL A 139 21.12 -19.56 -3.43
CA VAL A 139 21.46 -18.46 -2.54
C VAL A 139 20.45 -18.28 -1.41
N TRP A 140 20.93 -17.73 -0.30
CA TRP A 140 20.16 -17.34 0.88
C TRP A 140 20.83 -16.18 1.61
N LEU A 141 20.13 -15.61 2.58
CA LEU A 141 20.69 -14.62 3.48
C LEU A 141 21.06 -15.30 4.80
N ASP A 142 22.24 -15.00 5.35
CA ASP A 142 22.57 -15.37 6.72
C ASP A 142 21.87 -14.45 7.75
N GLU A 143 22.06 -14.73 9.03
CA GLU A 143 21.49 -13.95 10.14
C GLU A 143 21.93 -12.47 10.12
N GLN A 144 23.06 -12.16 9.47
CA GLN A 144 23.59 -10.80 9.30
C GLN A 144 23.13 -10.16 7.99
N GLY A 145 22.33 -10.86 7.17
CA GLY A 145 21.81 -10.38 5.90
C GLY A 145 22.84 -10.39 4.77
N ASN A 146 23.91 -11.17 4.86
CA ASN A 146 24.85 -11.36 3.74
C ASN A 146 24.40 -12.47 2.82
N LEU A 147 24.64 -12.29 1.52
CA LEU A 147 24.28 -13.27 0.50
C LEU A 147 25.26 -14.45 0.54
N GLN A 148 24.77 -15.59 0.97
CA GLN A 148 25.46 -16.87 0.88
C GLN A 148 25.10 -17.55 -0.42
N LYS A 149 26.06 -18.26 -1.03
CA LYS A 149 25.86 -18.95 -2.32
C LYS A 149 26.59 -20.29 -2.37
N VAL A 150 25.94 -21.27 -2.98
CA VAL A 150 26.57 -22.55 -3.34
C VAL A 150 26.37 -22.80 -4.84
N LYS A 151 27.46 -23.09 -5.54
CA LYS A 151 27.43 -23.37 -6.98
C LYS A 151 26.71 -24.70 -7.22
N THR A 152 25.77 -24.73 -8.15
CA THR A 152 25.11 -25.97 -8.56
C THR A 152 25.74 -26.48 -9.85
N SER A 153 26.15 -27.74 -9.88
CA SER A 153 26.39 -28.47 -11.12
C SER A 153 25.05 -29.02 -11.62
N PHE A 154 24.79 -28.88 -12.92
CA PHE A 154 23.74 -29.63 -13.59
C PHE A 154 24.07 -31.13 -13.60
#